data_AF-A0A317UDY9-F1
#
_entry.id   AF-A0A317UDY9-F1
#
_cell.length_a   1.000
_cell.length_b   1.000
_cell.length_c   1.000
_cell.angle_alpha   90.00
_cell.angle_beta   90.00
_cell.angle_gamma   90.00
#
_symmetry.space_group_name_H-M   'P 1'
#
loop_
_entity.id
_entity.type
_entity.pdbx_description
1 polymer ?
#
loop_
_entity_poly.entity_id
_entity_poly.type
_entity_poly.pdbx_seq_one_letter_code
_entity_poly.pdbx_strand_id
1 'polypeptide(L)'
;MEVKEIKKKVEKTFCADNGKRFSVGTDISFVLADTGDKCIGTIRKIKKKCIIIDSIEINGKPLPMRDLYAKVPYLEIQPNSCAYVYCD
;
A
#
# COMPACT_ATOMS: atom_id res chain seq x y z
N MET A 1 -26.69 31.65 7.30
CA MET A 1 -25.34 31.06 7.29
C MET A 1 -25.49 29.60 6.92
N GLU A 2 -25.06 29.19 5.72
CA GLU A 2 -25.01 27.77 5.35
C GLU A 2 -23.92 27.08 6.18
N VAL A 3 -24.32 26.15 7.03
CA VAL A 3 -23.40 25.26 7.72
C VAL A 3 -22.91 24.25 6.70
N LYS A 4 -21.71 24.49 6.13
CA LYS A 4 -21.03 23.48 5.30
C LYS A 4 -20.72 22.27 6.19
N GLU A 5 -21.43 21.17 5.97
CA GLU A 5 -21.06 19.86 6.53
C GLU A 5 -19.61 19.55 6.17
N ILE A 6 -18.73 19.62 7.17
CA ILE A 6 -17.38 19.09 7.03
C ILE A 6 -17.52 17.57 7.07
N LYS A 7 -17.70 16.94 5.91
CA LYS A 7 -17.59 15.48 5.77
C LYS A 7 -16.16 15.09 6.14
N LYS A 8 -15.94 14.75 7.42
CA LYS A 8 -14.69 14.14 7.90
C LYS A 8 -14.47 12.87 7.07
N LYS A 9 -13.57 12.94 6.10
CA LYS A 9 -13.15 11.78 5.32
C LYS A 9 -12.36 10.89 6.26
N VAL A 10 -13.00 9.84 6.78
CA VAL A 10 -12.29 8.83 7.58
C VAL A 10 -11.28 8.17 6.65
N GLU A 11 -10.00 8.51 6.83
CA GLU A 11 -8.93 7.83 6.12
C GLU A 11 -8.85 6.39 6.62
N LYS A 12 -8.97 5.43 5.71
CA LYS A 12 -8.87 4.01 6.06
C LYS A 12 -7.41 3.71 6.36
N THR A 13 -7.16 2.95 7.42
CA THR A 13 -5.85 2.39 7.75
C THR A 13 -5.81 0.91 7.35
N PHE A 14 -4.69 0.48 6.79
CA PHE A 14 -4.39 -0.93 6.57
C PHE A 14 -3.61 -1.46 7.77
N CYS A 15 -4.21 -2.38 8.52
CA CYS A 15 -3.53 -3.10 9.60
C CYS A 15 -2.98 -4.41 9.01
N ALA A 16 -1.66 -4.52 8.94
CA ALA A 16 -0.99 -5.75 8.53
C ALA A 16 -1.05 -6.80 9.65
N ASP A 17 -0.83 -8.06 9.30
CA ASP A 17 -0.85 -9.20 10.21
C ASP A 17 0.26 -9.16 11.28
N ASN A 18 1.38 -8.51 10.98
CA ASN A 18 2.45 -8.22 11.94
C ASN A 18 2.18 -7.01 12.84
N GLY A 19 0.95 -6.51 12.88
CA GLY A 19 0.52 -5.42 13.76
C GLY A 19 0.89 -4.00 13.28
N LYS A 20 1.66 -3.86 12.20
CA LYS A 20 1.96 -2.55 11.61
C LYS A 20 0.71 -1.93 10.96
N ARG A 21 0.64 -0.60 10.97
CA ARG A 21 -0.54 0.16 10.51
C ARG A 21 -0.12 1.21 9.49
N PHE A 22 -0.63 1.09 8.27
CA PHE A 22 -0.27 1.96 7.16
C PHE A 22 -1.46 2.82 6.74
N SER A 23 -1.18 4.06 6.36
CA SER A 23 -2.18 5.02 5.89
C SER A 23 -1.95 5.32 4.40
N VAL A 24 -2.90 6.03 3.79
CA VAL A 24 -2.66 6.58 2.46
C VAL A 24 -1.49 7.56 2.52
N GLY A 25 -0.60 7.51 1.52
CA GLY A 25 0.63 8.29 1.44
C GLY A 25 1.82 7.67 2.15
N THR A 26 1.66 6.52 2.84
CA THR A 26 2.79 5.80 3.45
C THR A 26 3.49 4.93 2.43
N ASP A 27 4.83 4.97 2.42
CA ASP A 27 5.64 4.01 1.69
C ASP A 27 5.70 2.68 2.45
N ILE A 28 5.40 1.60 1.72
CA ILE A 28 5.31 0.24 2.24
C ILE A 28 6.20 -0.69 1.43
N SER A 29 6.89 -1.59 2.12
CA SER A 29 7.49 -2.78 1.51
C SER A 29 6.74 -4.03 1.91
N PHE A 30 6.65 -5.00 1.01
CA PHE A 30 6.01 -6.30 1.23
C PHE A 30 6.58 -7.34 0.27
N VAL A 31 6.28 -8.61 0.52
CA VAL A 31 6.70 -9.71 -0.36
C VAL A 31 5.47 -10.33 -1.01
N LEU A 32 5.54 -10.62 -2.31
CA LEU A 32 4.48 -11.35 -3.01
C LEU A 32 4.50 -12.83 -2.63
N ALA A 33 3.35 -13.38 -2.25
CA ALA A 33 3.23 -14.76 -1.78
C ALA A 33 3.58 -15.80 -2.86
N ASP A 34 3.20 -15.53 -4.11
CA ASP A 34 3.39 -16.49 -5.22
C ASP A 34 4.82 -16.51 -5.74
N THR A 35 5.48 -15.35 -5.85
CA THR A 35 6.81 -15.23 -6.48
C THR A 35 7.95 -15.03 -5.48
N GLY A 36 7.65 -14.59 -4.25
CA GLY A 36 8.67 -14.19 -3.29
C GLY A 36 9.35 -12.85 -3.61
N ASP A 37 8.84 -12.12 -4.61
CA ASP A 37 9.42 -10.84 -5.01
C ASP A 37 9.20 -9.77 -3.94
N LYS A 38 10.23 -8.96 -3.72
CA LYS A 38 10.16 -7.80 -2.82
C LYS A 38 9.58 -6.62 -3.58
N CYS A 39 8.47 -6.09 -3.07
CA CYS A 39 7.81 -4.92 -3.60
C CYS A 39 7.97 -3.73 -2.66
N ILE A 40 8.19 -2.55 -3.24
CA ILE A 40 8.17 -1.25 -2.55
C ILE A 40 7.24 -0.32 -3.31
N GLY A 41 6.45 0.49 -2.61
CA GLY A 41 5.75 1.62 -3.23
C GLY A 41 4.88 2.41 -2.26
N THR A 42 4.22 3.45 -2.76
CA THR A 42 3.41 4.36 -1.94
C THR A 42 1.94 3.97 -1.95
N ILE A 43 1.31 3.86 -0.78
CA ILE A 43 -0.11 3.54 -0.69
C ILE A 43 -0.97 4.70 -1.20
N ARG A 44 -1.57 4.54 -2.36
CA ARG A 44 -2.53 5.49 -2.92
C ARG A 44 -3.92 5.37 -2.31
N LYS A 45 -4.38 4.15 -2.10
CA LYS A 45 -5.76 3.88 -1.65
C LYS A 45 -5.89 2.54 -0.93
N ILE A 46 -6.56 2.56 0.21
CA ILE A 46 -6.88 1.35 0.99
C ILE A 46 -8.33 0.94 0.72
N LYS A 47 -8.53 -0.30 0.31
CA LYS A 47 -9.85 -0.92 0.08
C LYS A 47 -10.04 -2.12 1.02
N LYS A 48 -11.27 -2.66 1.06
CA LYS A 48 -11.63 -3.78 1.94
C LYS A 48 -10.81 -5.06 1.69
N LYS A 49 -10.37 -5.29 0.46
CA LYS A 49 -9.69 -6.54 0.05
C LYS A 49 -8.33 -6.34 -0.64
N CYS A 50 -7.90 -5.09 -0.82
CA CYS A 50 -6.67 -4.76 -1.54
C CYS A 50 -6.18 -3.36 -1.15
N ILE A 51 -4.90 -3.13 -1.42
CA ILE A 51 -4.28 -1.80 -1.49
C ILE A 51 -4.00 -1.45 -2.95
N ILE A 52 -4.07 -0.16 -3.26
CA ILE A 52 -3.59 0.39 -4.52
C ILE A 52 -2.31 1.13 -4.21
N ILE A 53 -1.26 0.79 -4.94
CA ILE A 53 0.10 1.30 -4.73
C ILE A 53 0.54 2.05 -5.98
N ASP A 54 1.03 3.27 -5.81
CA ASP A 54 1.70 4.04 -6.87
C ASP A 54 3.19 3.64 -6.94
N SER A 55 3.78 3.70 -8.13
CA SER A 55 5.23 3.56 -8.36
C SER A 55 5.85 2.31 -7.73
N ILE A 56 5.31 1.13 -8.03
CA ILE A 56 5.90 -0.12 -7.51
C ILE A 56 7.31 -0.36 -8.09
N GLU A 57 8.25 -0.64 -7.20
CA GLU A 57 9.51 -1.29 -7.52
C GLU A 57 9.43 -2.77 -7.14
N ILE A 58 9.85 -3.66 -8.04
CA ILE A 58 9.95 -5.10 -7.79
C ILE A 58 11.42 -5.48 -7.87
N ASN A 59 11.98 -6.04 -6.79
CA ASN A 59 13.38 -6.43 -6.68
C ASN A 59 14.36 -5.31 -7.11
N GLY A 60 14.06 -4.06 -6.73
CA GLY A 60 14.85 -2.87 -7.06
C GLY A 60 14.73 -2.39 -8.51
N LYS A 61 13.76 -2.91 -9.28
CA LYS A 61 13.45 -2.44 -10.63
C LYS A 61 12.08 -1.76 -10.65
N PRO A 62 11.97 -0.51 -11.13
CA PRO A 62 10.67 0.13 -11.27
C PRO A 62 9.83 -0.63 -12.30
N LEU A 63 8.55 -0.84 -12.00
CA LEU A 63 7.61 -1.30 -13.01
C LEU A 63 7.51 -0.26 -14.13
N PRO A 64 7.43 -0.68 -15.40
CA PRO A 64 7.27 0.25 -16.51
C PRO A 64 5.98 1.08 -16.32
N MET A 65 6.08 2.39 -16.51
CA MET A 65 5.04 3.42 -16.28
C MET A 65 3.67 3.18 -16.96
N ARG A 66 3.51 2.13 -17.78
CA ARG A 66 2.22 1.78 -18.39
C ARG A 66 1.17 1.43 -17.33
N ASP A 67 1.59 0.89 -16.19
CA ASP A 67 0.74 0.68 -15.03
C ASP A 67 1.02 1.78 -13.99
N LEU A 68 0.30 2.91 -14.10
CA LEU A 68 0.42 4.06 -13.18
C LEU A 68 0.23 3.68 -11.71
N TYR A 69 -0.48 2.58 -11.44
CA TYR A 69 -0.70 2.03 -10.11
C TYR A 69 -0.95 0.53 -10.18
N ALA A 70 -0.48 -0.20 -9.17
CA ALA A 70 -0.74 -1.62 -9.02
C ALA A 70 -1.84 -1.85 -7.98
N LYS A 71 -2.77 -2.75 -8.29
CA LYS A 71 -3.77 -3.24 -7.32
C LYS A 71 -3.22 -4.53 -6.72
N VAL A 72 -2.95 -4.51 -5.42
CA VAL A 72 -2.41 -5.65 -4.68
C VAL A 72 -3.48 -6.19 -3.72
N PRO A 73 -4.09 -7.34 -4.01
CA PRO A 73 -4.93 -8.08 -3.07
C PRO A 73 -4.18 -8.47 -1.81
N TYR A 74 -4.84 -8.39 -0.65
CA TYR A 74 -4.19 -8.77 0.61
C TYR A 74 -3.77 -10.24 0.67
N LEU A 75 -4.45 -11.10 -0.10
CA LEU A 75 -4.13 -12.53 -0.20
C LEU A 75 -2.82 -12.78 -0.97
N GLU A 76 -2.37 -11.83 -1.79
CA GLU A 76 -1.11 -11.92 -2.54
C GLU A 76 0.08 -11.42 -1.72
N ILE A 77 -0.15 -10.88 -0.52
CA ILE A 77 0.91 -10.41 0.37
C ILE A 77 1.32 -11.58 1.28
N GLN A 78 2.60 -11.91 1.27
CA GLN A 78 3.16 -12.94 2.16
C GLN A 78 2.94 -12.55 3.63
N PRO A 79 2.57 -13.50 4.51
CA PRO A 79 2.38 -13.22 5.92
C PRO A 79 3.61 -12.60 6.59
N ASN A 80 3.38 -11.67 7.51
CA ASN A 80 4.36 -10.91 8.28
C ASN A 80 5.36 -10.06 7.46
N SER A 81 5.19 -9.95 6.14
CA SER A 81 6.16 -9.30 5.25
C SER A 81 6.10 -7.78 5.20
N CYS A 82 4.99 -7.16 5.65
CA CYS A 82 4.81 -5.72 5.52
C CYS A 82 5.78 -4.92 6.40
N ALA A 83 6.48 -3.93 5.85
CA ALA A 83 7.34 -3.02 6.61
C ALA A 83 7.26 -1.58 6.10
N TYR A 84 7.62 -0.62 6.97
CA TYR A 84 7.83 0.76 6.55
C TYR A 84 9.09 0.85 5.71
N VAL A 85 9.04 1.69 4.69
CA VAL A 85 10.25 2.10 3.96
C VAL A 85 10.73 3.38 4.62
N TYR A 86 11.97 3.37 5.08
CA TYR A 86 12.67 4.54 5.60
C TYR A 86 13.99 4.66 4.83
N CYS A 87 14.33 5.88 4.44
CA CYS A 87 15.69 6.21 4.02
C CYS A 87 16.42 6.76 5.24
N ASP A 88 17.61 6.25 5.52
CA ASP A 88 18.58 6.90 6.41
C ASP A 88 19.04 8.25 5.82
#